data_AF-A0A1C2J5S5-F1
#
_entry.id   AF-A0A1C2J5S5-F1
#
_cell.length_a   1.000
_cell.length_b   1.000
_cell.length_c   1.000
_cell.angle_alpha   90.00
_cell.angle_beta   90.00
_cell.angle_gamma   90.00
#
_symmetry.space_group_name_H-M   'P 1'
#
loop_
_entity.id
_entity.type
_entity.pdbx_description
1 polymer ?
#
loop_
_entity_poly.entity_id
_entity_poly.type
_entity_poly.pdbx_seq_one_letter_code
_entity_poly.pdbx_strand_id
1 'polypeptide(L)'
;MRVNVSNAIDKVKASMDSWEKIAPSVTALSNGVSWADVLQAFQQVVALLDAVENSEIDGFAWGVHKASFDSIPQQLNQTITPHTGNIAHINSQGANICSWLWSIKTAALALIPIHPEAERLSPNFEQEISARIQVMQRQFAETEEILDNARQTAQSASDTLAEILSHKVQTDRTVEATGKLLSTIQAHERDACTATTSASSAAVAAETDAKVTSASRVEIEEAIAEKDALFKEFEERRSEITSLLENANKIGLARSFQEKRKSLTRTWIVWSLLFIVAITGIMAIALHELLPLLQAAAPSPVAVAIRFLVASPLVWLAWFAARQYGHTLRISEDYAFKEAAAMAFAGYRNEVESDADMLKLLRESAIRSFGSNPTDLLLKHPDAASPLHEALEKALEKLEPKEIIGALTTLVASIQKGGR
;
A
#
# COMPACT_ATOMS: atom_id res chain seq x y z
N MET A 1 57.22 -20.67 109.04
CA MET A 1 58.22 -19.66 108.59
C MET A 1 57.50 -18.33 108.38
N ARG A 2 58.10 -17.19 108.76
CA ARG A 2 57.58 -15.86 108.41
C ARG A 2 58.04 -15.47 107.02
N VAL A 3 57.11 -15.00 106.20
CA VAL A 3 57.35 -14.59 104.81
C VAL A 3 57.14 -13.10 104.69
N ASN A 4 57.96 -12.42 103.89
CA ASN A 4 57.82 -10.98 103.64
C ASN A 4 57.09 -10.79 102.31
N VAL A 5 55.83 -10.32 102.38
CA VAL A 5 54.98 -10.01 101.22
C VAL A 5 54.64 -8.53 101.12
N SER A 6 55.34 -7.67 101.88
CA SER A 6 55.12 -6.22 101.91
C SER A 6 55.09 -5.57 100.52
N ASN A 7 56.05 -5.91 99.65
CA ASN A 7 56.09 -5.40 98.28
C ASN A 7 54.87 -5.85 97.45
N ALA A 8 54.35 -7.06 97.65
CA ALA A 8 53.14 -7.53 96.99
C ALA A 8 51.91 -6.73 97.46
N ILE A 9 51.81 -6.51 98.77
CA ILE A 9 50.75 -5.71 99.39
C ILE A 9 50.75 -4.28 98.82
N ASP A 10 51.91 -3.63 98.75
CA ASP A 10 52.05 -2.27 98.23
C ASP A 10 51.62 -2.17 96.76
N LYS A 11 52.00 -3.14 95.93
CA LYS A 11 51.62 -3.16 94.50
C LYS A 11 50.13 -3.40 94.30
N VAL A 12 49.52 -4.30 95.08
CA VAL A 12 48.06 -4.54 95.00
C VAL A 12 47.29 -3.30 95.50
N LYS A 13 47.73 -2.64 96.59
CA LYS A 13 47.13 -1.40 97.09
C LYS A 13 47.21 -0.26 96.07
N ALA A 14 48.38 0.00 95.49
CA ALA A 14 48.54 1.03 94.46
C ALA A 14 47.65 0.79 93.22
N SER A 15 47.43 -0.48 92.89
CA SER A 15 46.56 -0.87 91.78
C SER A 15 45.08 -0.74 92.14
N MET A 16 44.70 -1.05 93.38
CA MET A 16 43.36 -0.85 93.91
C MET A 16 42.98 0.64 93.91
N ASP A 17 43.88 1.50 94.37
CA ASP A 17 43.66 2.97 94.38
C ASP A 17 43.53 3.53 92.95
N SER A 18 44.29 2.96 92.01
CA SER A 18 44.21 3.32 90.59
C SER A 18 42.91 2.80 89.96
N TRP A 19 42.45 1.61 90.36
CA TRP A 19 41.18 1.00 89.94
C TRP A 19 39.97 1.82 90.43
N GLU A 20 39.96 2.25 91.69
CA GLU A 20 38.86 3.03 92.27
C GLU A 20 38.57 4.31 91.49
N LYS A 21 39.62 4.98 90.99
CA LYS A 21 39.50 6.21 90.18
C LYS A 21 38.84 5.99 88.82
N ILE A 22 38.98 4.79 88.25
CA ILE A 22 38.50 4.47 86.90
C ILE A 22 37.25 3.57 86.90
N ALA A 23 36.96 2.88 88.01
CA ALA A 23 35.92 1.86 88.12
C ALA A 23 34.53 2.27 87.57
N PRO A 24 34.02 3.50 87.81
CA PRO A 24 32.71 3.91 87.28
C PRO A 24 32.66 4.01 85.75
N SER A 25 33.81 4.10 85.08
CA SER A 25 33.94 4.28 83.64
C SER A 25 34.25 2.99 82.87
N VAL A 26 34.45 1.88 83.58
CA VAL A 26 34.73 0.54 83.02
C VAL A 26 33.40 -0.15 82.68
N THR A 27 33.12 -0.34 81.39
CA THR A 27 31.82 -0.83 80.89
C THR A 27 31.83 -2.29 80.43
N ALA A 28 33.01 -2.94 80.33
CA ALA A 28 33.12 -4.31 79.86
C ALA A 28 34.16 -5.11 80.65
N LEU A 29 33.68 -5.92 81.60
CA LEU A 29 34.44 -6.96 82.28
C LEU A 29 33.88 -8.32 81.84
N SER A 30 34.73 -9.31 81.61
CA SER A 30 34.29 -10.61 81.09
C SER A 30 33.32 -11.32 82.04
N ASN A 31 32.33 -12.03 81.49
CA ASN A 31 31.43 -12.95 82.20
C ASN A 31 30.52 -12.32 83.27
N GLY A 32 29.98 -11.12 83.04
CA GLY A 32 28.94 -10.53 83.89
C GLY A 32 29.42 -10.03 85.27
N VAL A 33 30.74 -9.99 85.48
CA VAL A 33 31.37 -9.43 86.69
C VAL A 33 31.26 -7.90 86.66
N SER A 34 30.72 -7.29 87.71
CA SER A 34 30.63 -5.84 87.80
C SER A 34 31.95 -5.23 88.27
N TRP A 35 32.15 -3.93 88.01
CA TRP A 35 33.32 -3.21 88.53
C TRP A 35 33.38 -3.21 90.08
N ALA A 36 32.22 -3.32 90.74
CA ALA A 36 32.10 -3.41 92.19
C ALA A 36 32.61 -4.76 92.72
N ASP A 37 32.35 -5.85 91.99
CA ASP A 37 32.85 -7.18 92.33
C ASP A 37 34.39 -7.25 92.24
N VAL A 38 34.98 -6.57 91.26
CA VAL A 38 36.45 -6.47 91.12
C VAL A 38 37.05 -5.68 92.28
N LEU A 39 36.42 -4.57 92.68
CA LEU A 39 36.85 -3.78 93.84
C LEU A 39 36.76 -4.59 95.14
N GLN A 40 35.68 -5.37 95.31
CA GLN A 40 35.55 -6.28 96.45
C GLN A 40 36.64 -7.37 96.44
N ALA A 41 36.98 -7.90 95.27
CA ALA A 41 38.06 -8.88 95.13
C ALA A 41 39.43 -8.30 95.51
N PHE A 42 39.71 -7.04 95.15
CA PHE A 42 40.91 -6.33 95.60
C PHE A 42 41.01 -6.25 97.12
N GLN A 43 39.92 -5.83 97.78
CA GLN A 43 39.87 -5.72 99.25
C GLN A 43 40.11 -7.08 99.93
N GLN A 44 39.48 -8.14 99.41
CA GLN A 44 39.68 -9.50 99.92
C GLN A 44 41.13 -9.97 99.76
N VAL A 45 41.74 -9.71 98.61
CA VAL A 45 43.15 -10.08 98.36
C VAL A 45 44.08 -9.33 99.30
N VAL A 46 43.88 -8.03 99.52
CA VAL A 46 44.70 -7.25 100.47
C VAL A 46 44.58 -7.80 101.88
N ALA A 47 43.35 -8.08 102.36
CA ALA A 47 43.13 -8.64 103.69
C ALA A 47 43.78 -10.03 103.86
N LEU A 48 43.73 -10.87 102.82
CA LEU A 48 44.38 -12.18 102.84
C LEU A 48 45.90 -12.07 102.81
N LEU A 49 46.46 -11.13 102.06
CA LEU A 49 47.91 -10.88 102.04
C LEU A 49 48.41 -10.37 103.40
N ASP A 50 47.66 -9.46 104.04
CA ASP A 50 47.97 -8.99 105.41
C ASP A 50 47.89 -10.17 106.42
N ALA A 51 46.93 -11.09 106.25
CA ALA A 51 46.84 -12.29 107.08
C ALA A 51 48.02 -13.25 106.86
N VAL A 52 48.46 -13.42 105.61
CA VAL A 52 49.63 -14.23 105.24
C VAL A 52 50.91 -13.64 105.84
N GLU A 53 51.12 -12.32 105.80
CA GLU A 53 52.30 -11.66 106.39
C GLU A 53 52.41 -11.89 107.92
N ASN A 54 51.26 -11.98 108.60
CA ASN A 54 51.19 -12.11 110.05
C ASN A 54 51.11 -13.57 110.55
N SER A 55 51.00 -14.56 109.66
CA SER A 55 50.83 -15.98 110.01
C SER A 55 52.14 -16.78 109.93
N GLU A 56 52.23 -17.88 110.68
CA GLU A 56 53.31 -18.86 110.47
C GLU A 56 52.94 -19.82 109.34
N ILE A 57 53.72 -19.77 108.25
CA ILE A 57 53.40 -20.52 107.01
C ILE A 57 54.32 -21.73 106.86
N ASP A 58 53.78 -22.81 106.30
CA ASP A 58 54.57 -23.96 105.87
C ASP A 58 55.53 -23.60 104.72
N GLY A 59 56.82 -23.93 104.88
CA GLY A 59 57.86 -23.62 103.91
C GLY A 59 57.69 -24.34 102.57
N PHE A 60 57.07 -25.52 102.55
CA PHE A 60 56.77 -26.24 101.31
C PHE A 60 55.62 -25.59 100.54
N ALA A 61 54.50 -25.31 101.21
CA ALA A 61 53.38 -24.59 100.62
C ALA A 61 53.80 -23.21 100.10
N TRP A 62 54.68 -22.51 100.83
CA TRP A 62 55.28 -21.26 100.36
C TRP A 62 56.05 -21.44 99.06
N GLY A 63 56.86 -22.50 98.94
CA GLY A 63 57.64 -22.79 97.72
C GLY A 63 56.78 -22.98 96.45
N VAL A 64 55.60 -23.59 96.59
CA VAL A 64 54.67 -23.82 95.47
C VAL A 64 54.00 -22.50 95.03
N HIS A 65 53.63 -21.65 95.98
CA HIS A 65 52.82 -20.47 95.70
C HIS A 65 53.61 -19.16 95.61
N LYS A 66 54.90 -19.13 95.99
CA LYS A 66 55.76 -17.93 96.01
C LYS A 66 55.71 -17.12 94.71
N ALA A 67 55.76 -17.79 93.55
CA ALA A 67 55.74 -17.12 92.25
C ALA A 67 54.48 -16.26 92.03
N SER A 68 53.35 -16.65 92.64
CA SER A 68 52.10 -15.91 92.57
C SER A 68 52.15 -14.59 93.35
N PHE A 69 52.93 -14.53 94.43
CA PHE A 69 53.09 -13.33 95.25
C PHE A 69 54.16 -12.38 94.70
N ASP A 70 55.14 -12.89 93.95
CA ASP A 70 56.21 -12.05 93.37
C ASP A 70 55.79 -11.44 92.02
N SER A 71 55.20 -12.23 91.11
CA SER A 71 55.00 -11.82 89.72
C SER A 71 53.64 -11.17 89.44
N ILE A 72 52.57 -11.68 90.05
CA ILE A 72 51.19 -11.26 89.74
C ILE A 72 50.90 -9.84 90.24
N PRO A 73 51.27 -9.45 91.48
CA PRO A 73 51.12 -8.06 91.94
C PRO A 73 51.83 -7.05 91.04
N GLN A 74 52.98 -7.43 90.49
CA GLN A 74 53.73 -6.58 89.57
C GLN A 74 53.01 -6.42 88.22
N GLN A 75 52.51 -7.51 87.63
CA GLN A 75 51.74 -7.47 86.38
C GLN A 75 50.47 -6.65 86.54
N LEU A 76 49.77 -6.83 87.66
CA LEU A 76 48.54 -6.13 87.97
C LEU A 76 48.78 -4.61 88.11
N ASN A 77 49.86 -4.21 88.79
CA ASN A 77 50.26 -2.81 88.91
C ASN A 77 50.74 -2.18 87.60
N GLN A 78 51.48 -2.91 86.76
CA GLN A 78 51.91 -2.41 85.44
C GLN A 78 50.74 -2.24 84.47
N THR A 79 49.70 -3.06 84.61
CA THR A 79 48.53 -3.00 83.74
C THR A 79 47.62 -1.83 84.11
N ILE A 80 47.36 -1.63 85.40
CA ILE A 80 46.34 -0.68 85.88
C ILE A 80 46.92 0.73 86.08
N THR A 81 48.00 0.86 86.84
CA THR A 81 48.50 2.16 87.35
C THR A 81 48.90 3.16 86.26
N PRO A 82 49.66 2.79 85.20
CA PRO A 82 50.04 3.74 84.15
C PRO A 82 48.94 4.02 83.11
N HIS A 83 47.86 3.23 83.09
CA HIS A 83 46.82 3.30 82.06
C HIS A 83 45.48 3.86 82.56
N THR A 84 45.49 4.60 83.68
CA THR A 84 44.27 5.23 84.24
C THR A 84 43.57 6.20 83.27
N GLY A 85 44.29 6.77 82.30
CA GLY A 85 43.73 7.59 81.23
C GLY A 85 43.26 6.85 79.98
N ASN A 86 43.44 5.52 79.91
CA ASN A 86 43.12 4.68 78.75
C ASN A 86 42.20 3.51 79.12
N ILE A 87 40.90 3.81 79.26
CA ILE A 87 39.87 2.86 79.66
C ILE A 87 39.72 1.69 78.67
N ALA A 88 39.98 1.92 77.38
CA ALA A 88 39.92 0.87 76.36
C ALA A 88 40.97 -0.23 76.60
N HIS A 89 42.19 0.16 77.00
CA HIS A 89 43.23 -0.79 77.39
C HIS A 89 42.79 -1.60 78.62
N ILE A 90 42.23 -0.95 79.63
CA ILE A 90 41.76 -1.61 80.86
C ILE A 90 40.62 -2.61 80.57
N ASN A 91 39.63 -2.22 79.76
CA ASN A 91 38.55 -3.11 79.34
C ASN A 91 39.09 -4.37 78.62
N SER A 92 40.10 -4.22 77.77
CA SER A 92 40.72 -5.36 77.07
C SER A 92 41.43 -6.34 78.02
N GLN A 93 41.84 -5.89 79.20
CA GLN A 93 42.55 -6.68 80.20
C GLN A 93 41.65 -7.18 81.33
N GLY A 94 40.35 -6.92 81.30
CA GLY A 94 39.41 -7.25 82.39
C GLY A 94 39.44 -8.72 82.82
N ALA A 95 39.48 -9.65 81.86
CA ALA A 95 39.58 -11.08 82.14
C ALA A 95 40.89 -11.46 82.85
N ASN A 96 42.00 -10.84 82.45
CA ASN A 96 43.31 -11.07 83.04
C ASN A 96 43.37 -10.54 84.47
N ILE A 97 42.81 -9.34 84.72
CA ILE A 97 42.73 -8.74 86.06
C ILE A 97 41.95 -9.64 87.01
N CYS A 98 40.78 -10.13 86.60
CA CYS A 98 39.98 -11.05 87.41
C CYS A 98 40.72 -12.37 87.69
N SER A 99 41.39 -12.94 86.69
CA SER A 99 42.18 -14.17 86.84
C SER A 99 43.36 -14.00 87.81
N TRP A 100 44.06 -12.87 87.72
CA TRP A 100 45.16 -12.54 88.63
C TRP A 100 44.71 -12.38 90.08
N LEU A 101 43.60 -11.66 90.31
CA LEU A 101 43.01 -11.52 91.64
C LEU A 101 42.57 -12.86 92.22
N TRP A 102 41.93 -13.70 91.40
CA TRP A 102 41.55 -15.05 91.79
C TRP A 102 42.77 -15.90 92.17
N SER A 103 43.84 -15.85 91.37
CA SER A 103 45.06 -16.62 91.61
C SER A 103 45.78 -16.22 92.90
N ILE A 104 45.85 -14.91 93.21
CA ILE A 104 46.44 -14.46 94.47
C ILE A 104 45.55 -14.89 95.64
N LYS A 105 44.23 -14.78 95.51
CA LYS A 105 43.26 -15.17 96.54
C LYS A 105 43.38 -16.67 96.88
N THR A 106 43.40 -17.54 95.87
CA THR A 106 43.51 -18.99 96.09
C THR A 106 44.87 -19.38 96.66
N ALA A 107 45.96 -18.76 96.18
CA ALA A 107 47.28 -18.95 96.73
C ALA A 107 47.36 -18.52 98.21
N ALA A 108 46.74 -17.40 98.57
CA ALA A 108 46.71 -16.93 99.96
C ALA A 108 45.88 -17.86 100.85
N LEU A 109 44.71 -18.30 100.39
CA LEU A 109 43.86 -19.24 101.13
C LEU A 109 44.54 -20.61 101.36
N ALA A 110 45.35 -21.07 100.40
CA ALA A 110 46.10 -22.33 100.54
C ALA A 110 47.22 -22.24 101.60
N LEU A 111 47.70 -21.04 101.93
CA LEU A 111 48.76 -20.81 102.92
C LEU A 111 48.24 -20.57 104.34
N ILE A 112 46.95 -20.24 104.49
CA ILE A 112 46.34 -20.03 105.81
C ILE A 112 45.86 -21.40 106.34
N PRO A 113 46.38 -21.89 107.47
CA PRO A 113 46.00 -23.20 108.00
C PRO A 113 44.53 -23.21 108.45
N ILE A 114 43.75 -24.16 107.92
CA ILE A 114 42.42 -24.50 108.44
C ILE A 114 42.64 -25.25 109.77
N HIS A 115 42.33 -24.63 110.90
CA HIS A 115 42.51 -25.27 112.21
C HIS A 115 41.63 -26.53 112.35
N PRO A 116 42.20 -27.72 112.61
CA PRO A 116 41.46 -28.96 112.78
C PRO A 116 41.04 -29.14 114.24
N GLU A 117 39.89 -28.59 114.63
CA GLU A 117 39.24 -28.90 115.92
C GLU A 117 37.84 -29.51 115.76
N ALA A 118 37.56 -30.12 114.61
CA ALA A 118 36.24 -30.68 114.30
C ALA A 118 36.14 -32.21 114.44
N GLU A 119 36.88 -32.84 115.35
CA GLU A 119 36.86 -34.31 115.51
C GLU A 119 36.12 -34.85 116.75
N ARG A 120 35.17 -34.08 117.30
CA ARG A 120 34.15 -34.66 118.19
C ARG A 120 32.85 -33.92 117.97
N LEU A 121 31.79 -34.61 117.52
CA LEU A 121 30.42 -34.50 118.06
C LEU A 121 29.35 -35.33 117.32
N SER A 122 28.86 -36.34 118.03
CA SER A 122 27.44 -36.74 118.17
C SER A 122 26.73 -37.54 117.05
N PRO A 123 25.80 -38.45 117.44
CA PRO A 123 24.95 -39.22 116.52
C PRO A 123 23.93 -38.38 115.71
N ASN A 124 23.88 -37.05 115.87
CA ASN A 124 23.06 -36.17 115.03
C ASN A 124 23.75 -35.77 113.71
N PHE A 125 25.07 -35.98 113.58
CA PHE A 125 25.81 -35.65 112.38
C PHE A 125 25.40 -36.52 111.18
N GLU A 126 25.16 -37.82 111.40
CA GLU A 126 24.67 -38.71 110.32
C GLU A 126 23.28 -38.29 109.81
N GLN A 127 22.39 -37.81 110.69
CA GLN A 127 21.07 -37.32 110.28
C GLN A 127 21.15 -36.02 109.48
N GLU A 128 21.99 -35.08 109.90
CA GLU A 128 22.20 -33.79 109.20
C GLU A 128 22.89 -34.01 107.84
N ILE A 129 23.92 -34.86 107.78
CA ILE A 129 24.59 -35.24 106.53
C ILE A 129 23.60 -35.95 105.59
N SER A 130 22.79 -36.88 106.10
CA SER A 130 21.80 -37.59 105.28
C SER A 130 20.70 -36.66 104.75
N ALA A 131 20.23 -35.70 105.57
CA ALA A 131 19.26 -34.69 105.14
C ALA A 131 19.85 -33.77 104.06
N ARG A 132 21.11 -33.35 104.20
CA ARG A 132 21.82 -32.56 103.18
C ARG A 132 22.05 -33.35 101.90
N ILE A 133 22.38 -34.63 101.98
CA ILE A 133 22.51 -35.51 100.82
C ILE A 133 21.17 -35.63 100.08
N GLN A 134 20.04 -35.78 100.78
CA GLN A 134 18.72 -35.83 100.15
C GLN A 134 18.32 -34.50 99.48
N VAL A 135 18.59 -33.36 100.13
CA VAL A 135 18.38 -32.04 99.52
C VAL A 135 19.24 -31.89 98.26
N MET A 136 20.49 -32.32 98.32
CA MET A 136 21.39 -32.25 97.19
C MET A 136 20.96 -33.17 96.05
N GLN A 137 20.47 -34.38 96.34
CA GLN A 137 19.87 -35.29 95.35
C GLN A 137 18.61 -34.70 94.71
N ARG A 138 17.76 -34.03 95.50
CA ARG A 138 16.56 -33.36 94.99
C ARG A 138 16.92 -32.21 94.06
N GLN A 139 17.90 -31.40 94.44
CA GLN A 139 18.42 -30.34 93.57
C GLN A 139 19.03 -30.91 92.30
N PHE A 140 19.80 -32.01 92.37
CA PHE A 140 20.30 -32.68 91.17
C PHE A 140 19.18 -33.15 90.24
N ALA A 141 18.12 -33.76 90.79
CA ALA A 141 16.97 -34.19 90.00
C ALA A 141 16.21 -33.01 89.35
N GLU A 142 15.97 -31.92 90.09
CA GLU A 142 15.37 -30.69 89.54
C GLU A 142 16.27 -30.06 88.45
N THR A 143 17.59 -30.10 88.64
CA THR A 143 18.54 -29.56 87.65
C THR A 143 18.58 -30.43 86.38
N GLU A 144 18.45 -31.75 86.52
CA GLU A 144 18.40 -32.69 85.41
C GLU A 144 17.09 -32.52 84.60
N GLU A 145 15.95 -32.32 85.26
CA GLU A 145 14.68 -31.99 84.62
C GLU A 145 14.73 -30.65 83.86
N ILE A 146 15.34 -29.61 84.45
CA ILE A 146 15.55 -28.32 83.78
C ILE A 146 16.46 -28.49 82.55
N LEU A 147 17.52 -29.30 82.65
CA LEU A 147 18.43 -29.55 81.55
C LEU A 147 17.72 -30.26 80.38
N ASP A 148 16.87 -31.23 80.66
CA ASP A 148 16.09 -31.93 79.64
C ASP A 148 15.04 -31.03 78.99
N ASN A 149 14.32 -30.22 79.77
CA ASN A 149 13.40 -29.20 79.24
C ASN A 149 14.13 -28.15 78.37
N ALA A 150 15.32 -27.72 78.79
CA ALA A 150 16.15 -26.80 78.02
C ALA A 150 16.64 -27.44 76.71
N ARG A 151 17.06 -28.70 76.74
CA ARG A 151 17.43 -29.46 75.53
C ARG A 151 16.26 -29.62 74.58
N GLN A 152 15.08 -29.99 75.08
CA GLN A 152 13.88 -30.13 74.27
C GLN A 152 13.50 -28.80 73.62
N THR A 153 13.54 -27.69 74.38
CA THR A 153 13.27 -26.35 73.87
C THR A 153 14.27 -25.94 72.79
N ALA A 154 15.57 -26.22 72.99
CA ALA A 154 16.60 -25.96 72.00
C ALA A 154 16.39 -26.79 70.70
N GLN A 155 15.96 -28.04 70.83
CA GLN A 155 15.63 -28.89 69.69
C GLN A 155 14.44 -28.32 68.90
N SER A 156 13.34 -27.98 69.57
CA SER A 156 12.17 -27.36 68.92
C SER A 156 12.49 -25.99 68.30
N ALA A 157 13.37 -25.20 68.91
CA ALA A 157 13.87 -23.95 68.32
C ALA A 157 14.70 -24.20 67.05
N SER A 158 15.51 -25.27 67.02
CA SER A 158 16.25 -25.68 65.83
C SER A 158 15.31 -26.13 64.70
N ASP A 159 14.28 -26.92 65.03
CA ASP A 159 13.32 -27.42 64.04
C ASP A 159 12.50 -26.28 63.42
N THR A 160 12.03 -25.33 64.24
CA THR A 160 11.31 -24.14 63.75
C THR A 160 12.20 -23.24 62.88
N LEU A 161 13.50 -23.10 63.21
CA LEU A 161 14.46 -22.40 62.35
C LEU A 161 14.64 -23.10 61.00
N ALA A 162 14.71 -24.42 60.97
CA ALA A 162 14.79 -25.19 59.73
C ALA A 162 13.54 -24.98 58.85
N GLU A 163 12.35 -24.97 59.46
CA GLU A 163 11.09 -24.70 58.77
C GLU A 163 11.06 -23.27 58.19
N ILE A 164 11.44 -22.25 58.97
CA ILE A 164 11.53 -20.85 58.52
C ILE A 164 12.49 -20.70 57.33
N LEU A 165 13.66 -21.35 57.39
CA LEU A 165 14.62 -21.33 56.29
C LEU A 165 14.04 -21.96 55.03
N SER A 166 13.30 -23.06 55.16
CA SER A 166 12.62 -23.71 54.03
C SER A 166 11.56 -22.80 53.40
N HIS A 167 10.77 -22.10 54.21
CA HIS A 167 9.77 -21.12 53.75
C HIS A 167 10.42 -19.91 53.08
N LYS A 168 11.56 -19.44 53.58
CA LYS A 168 12.32 -18.35 52.95
C LYS A 168 12.78 -18.74 51.54
N VAL A 169 13.37 -19.92 51.38
CA VAL A 169 13.79 -20.43 50.06
C VAL A 169 12.59 -20.53 49.11
N GLN A 170 11.44 -20.97 49.60
CA GLN A 170 10.23 -21.05 48.78
C GLN A 170 9.72 -19.65 48.40
N THR A 171 9.79 -18.68 49.30
CA THR A 171 9.42 -17.27 49.06
C THR A 171 10.35 -16.62 48.03
N ASP A 172 11.66 -16.87 48.11
CA ASP A 172 12.62 -16.34 47.14
C ASP A 172 12.35 -16.90 45.73
N ARG A 173 12.00 -18.19 45.63
CA ARG A 173 11.58 -18.81 44.37
C ARG A 173 10.29 -18.21 43.81
N THR A 174 9.29 -17.95 44.66
CA THR A 174 8.03 -17.35 44.19
C THR A 174 8.23 -15.90 43.77
N VAL A 175 9.08 -15.13 44.47
CA VAL A 175 9.47 -13.76 44.08
C VAL A 175 10.19 -13.76 42.74
N GLU A 176 11.13 -14.68 42.51
CA GLU A 176 11.82 -14.78 41.21
C GLU A 176 10.84 -15.17 40.08
N ALA A 177 9.93 -16.11 40.34
CA ALA A 177 8.91 -16.50 39.39
C ALA A 177 7.93 -15.35 39.06
N THR A 178 7.51 -14.57 40.06
CA THR A 178 6.66 -13.38 39.84
C THR A 178 7.41 -12.28 39.09
N GLY A 179 8.69 -12.07 39.37
CA GLY A 179 9.53 -11.15 38.61
C GLY A 179 9.62 -11.50 37.13
N LYS A 180 9.78 -12.80 36.80
CA LYS A 180 9.76 -13.29 35.42
C LYS A 180 8.38 -13.13 34.77
N LEU A 181 7.29 -13.39 35.50
CA LEU A 181 5.94 -13.20 34.97
C LEU A 181 5.63 -11.73 34.70
N LEU A 182 6.10 -10.82 35.55
CA LEU A 182 5.90 -9.39 35.37
C LEU A 182 6.59 -8.88 34.10
N SER A 183 7.82 -9.32 33.84
CA SER A 183 8.55 -8.91 32.64
C SER A 183 7.92 -9.47 31.36
N THR A 184 7.36 -10.68 31.38
CA THR A 184 6.61 -11.20 30.22
C THR A 184 5.30 -10.46 29.99
N ILE A 185 4.57 -10.10 31.06
CA ILE A 185 3.34 -9.29 30.94
C ILE A 185 3.65 -7.92 30.34
N GLN A 186 4.72 -7.25 30.82
CA GLN A 186 5.14 -5.96 30.27
C GLN A 186 5.55 -6.05 28.79
N ALA A 187 6.20 -7.15 28.38
CA ALA A 187 6.51 -7.39 26.98
C ALA A 187 5.23 -7.54 26.13
N HIS A 188 4.27 -8.36 26.59
CA HIS A 188 2.99 -8.52 25.91
C HIS A 188 2.16 -7.25 25.84
N GLU A 189 2.17 -6.41 26.89
CA GLU A 189 1.51 -5.11 26.89
C GLU A 189 2.11 -4.17 25.82
N ARG A 190 3.45 -4.19 25.70
CA ARG A 190 4.16 -3.41 24.67
C ARG A 190 3.81 -3.90 23.26
N ASP A 191 3.78 -5.22 23.05
CA ASP A 191 3.41 -5.82 21.76
C ASP A 191 1.93 -5.54 21.40
N ALA A 192 1.03 -5.57 22.39
CA ALA A 192 -0.36 -5.20 22.18
C ALA A 192 -0.51 -3.71 21.83
N CYS A 193 0.26 -2.84 22.47
CA CYS A 193 0.27 -1.41 22.17
C CYS A 193 0.77 -1.12 20.74
N THR A 194 1.84 -1.80 20.30
CA THR A 194 2.37 -1.65 18.94
C THR A 194 1.39 -2.20 17.90
N ALA A 195 0.80 -3.36 18.15
CA ALA A 195 -0.24 -3.95 17.30
C ALA A 195 -1.50 -3.06 17.19
N THR A 196 -1.91 -2.43 18.29
CA THR A 196 -3.05 -1.50 18.29
C THR A 196 -2.74 -0.25 17.48
N THR A 197 -1.53 0.29 17.62
CA THR A 197 -1.10 1.49 16.87
C THR A 197 -1.00 1.19 15.38
N SER A 198 -0.44 0.05 15.00
CA SER A 198 -0.32 -0.36 13.59
C SER A 198 -1.69 -0.67 12.98
N ALA A 199 -2.58 -1.33 13.71
CA ALA A 199 -3.96 -1.58 13.27
C ALA A 199 -4.73 -0.26 13.07
N SER A 200 -4.61 0.70 13.99
CA SER A 200 -5.24 2.02 13.85
C SER A 200 -4.70 2.78 12.63
N SER A 201 -3.38 2.77 12.43
CA SER A 201 -2.76 3.43 11.26
C SER A 201 -3.18 2.77 9.94
N ALA A 202 -3.24 1.44 9.91
CA ALA A 202 -3.71 0.68 8.75
C ALA A 202 -5.20 0.94 8.46
N ALA A 203 -6.05 1.08 9.49
CA ALA A 203 -7.46 1.42 9.33
C ALA A 203 -7.65 2.81 8.69
N VAL A 204 -6.87 3.81 9.13
CA VAL A 204 -6.91 5.17 8.55
C VAL A 204 -6.43 5.16 7.09
N ALA A 205 -5.38 4.40 6.78
CA ALA A 205 -4.91 4.24 5.40
C ALA A 205 -5.98 3.58 4.53
N ALA A 206 -6.58 2.48 4.99
CA ALA A 206 -7.64 1.79 4.27
C ALA A 206 -8.89 2.66 4.04
N GLU A 207 -9.28 3.50 5.01
CA GLU A 207 -10.39 4.44 4.84
C GLU A 207 -10.07 5.52 3.79
N THR A 208 -8.83 5.98 3.76
CA THR A 208 -8.36 6.95 2.75
C THR A 208 -8.34 6.33 1.36
N ASP A 209 -7.80 5.12 1.22
CA ASP A 209 -7.76 4.38 -0.03
C ASP A 209 -9.18 4.05 -0.54
N ALA A 210 -10.11 3.71 0.36
CA ALA A 210 -11.51 3.49 0.01
C ALA A 210 -12.16 4.77 -0.55
N LYS A 211 -11.90 5.93 0.06
CA LYS A 211 -12.39 7.23 -0.44
C LYS A 211 -11.82 7.55 -1.81
N VAL A 212 -10.51 7.43 -2.00
CA VAL A 212 -9.85 7.66 -3.31
C VAL A 212 -10.41 6.72 -4.36
N THR A 213 -10.52 5.43 -4.07
CA THR A 213 -11.07 4.43 -5.00
C THR A 213 -12.51 4.75 -5.37
N SER A 214 -13.34 5.17 -4.41
CA SER A 214 -14.72 5.55 -4.67
C SER A 214 -14.84 6.80 -5.56
N ALA A 215 -13.98 7.81 -5.34
CA ALA A 215 -13.93 9.02 -6.16
C ALA A 215 -13.49 8.70 -7.61
N SER A 216 -12.40 7.94 -7.76
CA SER A 216 -11.92 7.54 -9.09
C SER A 216 -12.93 6.66 -9.84
N ARG A 217 -13.74 5.86 -9.15
CA ARG A 217 -14.82 5.10 -9.78
C ARG A 217 -15.89 6.01 -10.40
N VAL A 218 -16.28 7.07 -9.69
CA VAL A 218 -17.25 8.06 -10.20
C VAL A 218 -16.68 8.77 -11.43
N GLU A 219 -15.42 9.21 -11.38
CA GLU A 219 -14.75 9.85 -12.52
C GLU A 219 -14.69 8.93 -13.75
N ILE A 220 -14.41 7.64 -13.56
CA ILE A 220 -14.39 6.66 -14.64
C ILE A 220 -15.80 6.43 -15.21
N GLU A 221 -16.83 6.33 -14.37
CA GLU A 221 -18.22 6.16 -14.82
C GLU A 221 -18.70 7.39 -15.63
N GLU A 222 -18.34 8.61 -15.22
CA GLU A 222 -18.61 9.84 -15.97
C GLU A 222 -17.86 9.87 -17.31
N ALA A 223 -16.57 9.50 -17.33
CA ALA A 223 -15.78 9.45 -18.56
C ALA A 223 -16.29 8.39 -19.56
N ILE A 224 -16.80 7.26 -19.07
CA ILE A 224 -17.45 6.24 -19.91
C ILE A 224 -18.74 6.80 -20.51
N ALA A 225 -19.58 7.45 -19.71
CA ALA A 225 -20.81 8.06 -20.19
C ALA A 225 -20.55 9.15 -21.25
N GLU A 226 -19.52 9.97 -21.07
CA GLU A 226 -19.08 10.97 -22.05
C GLU A 226 -18.57 10.32 -23.34
N LYS A 227 -17.75 9.26 -23.24
CA LYS A 227 -17.29 8.51 -24.43
C LYS A 227 -18.46 7.92 -25.20
N ASP A 228 -19.43 7.30 -24.52
CA ASP A 228 -20.58 6.69 -25.18
C ASP A 228 -21.46 7.73 -25.89
N ALA A 229 -21.64 8.91 -25.27
CA ALA A 229 -22.33 10.03 -25.89
C ALA A 229 -21.60 10.52 -27.15
N LEU A 230 -20.28 10.70 -27.07
CA LEU A 230 -19.45 11.10 -28.22
C LEU A 230 -19.47 10.06 -29.34
N PHE A 231 -19.37 8.76 -29.01
CA PHE A 231 -19.45 7.70 -30.01
C PHE A 231 -20.79 7.67 -30.72
N LYS A 232 -21.88 7.89 -29.98
CA LYS A 232 -23.23 7.99 -30.55
C LYS A 232 -23.33 9.18 -31.51
N GLU A 233 -22.82 10.35 -31.12
CA GLU A 233 -22.80 11.52 -32.00
C GLU A 233 -21.96 11.26 -33.26
N PHE A 234 -20.78 10.63 -33.12
CA PHE A 234 -19.94 10.25 -34.25
C PHE A 234 -20.65 9.30 -35.22
N GLU A 235 -21.37 8.29 -34.72
CA GLU A 235 -22.14 7.37 -35.56
C GLU A 235 -23.29 8.06 -36.28
N GLU A 236 -24.03 8.94 -35.58
CA GLU A 236 -25.10 9.74 -36.19
C GLU A 236 -24.55 10.64 -37.30
N ARG A 237 -23.44 11.35 -37.05
CA ARG A 237 -22.77 12.19 -38.05
C ARG A 237 -22.22 11.38 -39.22
N ARG A 238 -21.63 10.21 -38.96
CA ARG A 238 -21.12 9.33 -40.02
C ARG A 238 -22.26 8.83 -40.91
N SER A 239 -23.38 8.44 -40.31
CA SER A 239 -24.59 8.02 -41.04
C SER A 239 -25.14 9.17 -41.90
N GLU A 240 -25.24 10.37 -41.32
CA GLU A 240 -25.67 11.59 -42.02
C GLU A 240 -24.76 11.90 -43.23
N ILE A 241 -23.43 11.91 -43.04
CA ILE A 241 -22.46 12.14 -44.12
C ILE A 241 -22.57 11.08 -45.21
N THR A 242 -22.72 9.81 -44.84
CA THR A 242 -22.85 8.70 -45.80
C THR A 242 -24.12 8.86 -46.63
N SER A 243 -25.25 9.17 -45.99
CA SER A 243 -26.51 9.44 -46.68
C SER A 243 -26.40 10.66 -47.61
N LEU A 244 -25.77 11.74 -47.14
CA LEU A 244 -25.56 12.95 -47.94
C LEU A 244 -24.63 12.71 -49.13
N LEU A 245 -23.54 11.97 -48.97
CA LEU A 245 -22.63 11.60 -50.07
C LEU A 245 -23.30 10.69 -51.09
N GLU A 246 -24.08 9.72 -50.63
CA GLU A 246 -24.84 8.83 -51.50
C GLU A 246 -25.89 9.62 -52.30
N ASN A 247 -26.66 10.48 -51.63
CA ASN A 247 -27.63 11.37 -52.27
C ASN A 247 -26.95 12.39 -53.21
N ALA A 248 -25.83 12.98 -52.82
CA ALA A 248 -25.09 13.94 -53.64
C ALA A 248 -24.52 13.28 -54.90
N ASN A 249 -24.01 12.05 -54.82
CA ASN A 249 -23.53 11.31 -55.99
C ASN A 249 -24.69 10.89 -56.91
N LYS A 250 -25.80 10.40 -56.34
CA LYS A 250 -27.05 10.11 -57.08
C LYS A 250 -27.54 11.33 -57.86
N ILE A 251 -27.63 12.46 -57.17
CA ILE A 251 -28.12 13.71 -57.74
C ILE A 251 -27.10 14.29 -58.72
N GLY A 252 -25.80 14.26 -58.44
CA GLY A 252 -24.78 14.91 -59.25
C GLY A 252 -24.70 14.37 -60.68
N LEU A 253 -24.57 13.05 -60.83
CA LEU A 253 -24.44 12.44 -62.16
C LEU A 253 -25.75 12.53 -62.94
N ALA A 254 -26.88 12.12 -62.33
CA ALA A 254 -28.19 12.17 -63.00
C ALA A 254 -28.61 13.60 -63.38
N ARG A 255 -28.33 14.60 -62.53
CA ARG A 255 -28.63 16.01 -62.80
C ARG A 255 -27.83 16.56 -63.96
N SER A 256 -26.56 16.18 -64.12
CA SER A 256 -25.76 16.63 -65.27
C SER A 256 -26.31 16.09 -66.59
N PHE A 257 -26.78 14.83 -66.63
CA PHE A 257 -27.48 14.27 -67.78
C PHE A 257 -28.83 14.96 -68.02
N GLN A 258 -29.60 15.21 -66.95
CA GLN A 258 -30.87 15.93 -67.02
C GLN A 258 -30.71 17.35 -67.58
N GLU A 259 -29.70 18.10 -67.12
CA GLU A 259 -29.42 19.46 -67.57
C GLU A 259 -29.03 19.48 -69.05
N LYS A 260 -28.20 18.52 -69.48
CA LYS A 260 -27.85 18.37 -70.90
C LYS A 260 -29.06 17.99 -71.75
N ARG A 261 -29.89 17.05 -71.30
CA ARG A 261 -31.15 16.69 -71.96
C ARG A 261 -32.08 17.89 -72.09
N LYS A 262 -32.24 18.70 -71.03
CA LYS A 262 -33.08 19.90 -71.05
C LYS A 262 -32.58 20.93 -72.06
N SER A 263 -31.26 21.14 -72.14
CA SER A 263 -30.65 22.00 -73.15
C SER A 263 -30.94 21.48 -74.56
N LEU A 264 -30.78 20.17 -74.82
CA LEU A 264 -31.06 19.57 -76.12
C LEU A 264 -32.55 19.58 -76.46
N THR A 265 -33.41 19.45 -75.45
CA THR A 265 -34.86 19.54 -75.60
C THR A 265 -35.27 20.90 -76.14
N ARG A 266 -34.71 21.96 -75.55
CA ARG A 266 -34.91 23.32 -76.05
C ARG A 266 -34.41 23.47 -77.49
N THR A 267 -33.25 22.91 -77.81
CA THR A 267 -32.67 23.00 -79.15
C THR A 267 -33.53 22.30 -80.20
N TRP A 268 -33.99 21.07 -79.95
CA TRP A 268 -34.82 20.37 -80.94
C TRP A 268 -36.19 21.04 -81.10
N ILE A 269 -36.78 21.60 -80.03
CA ILE A 269 -38.03 22.37 -80.11
C ILE A 269 -37.86 23.58 -81.03
N VAL A 270 -36.74 24.30 -80.93
CA VAL A 270 -36.43 25.43 -81.83
C VAL A 270 -36.33 24.96 -83.29
N TRP A 271 -35.62 23.86 -83.56
CA TRP A 271 -35.55 23.31 -84.92
C TRP A 271 -36.89 22.80 -85.44
N SER A 272 -37.72 22.21 -84.57
CA SER A 272 -39.09 21.79 -84.90
C SER A 272 -39.97 22.98 -85.27
N LEU A 273 -39.90 24.07 -84.51
CA LEU A 273 -40.62 25.30 -84.82
C LEU A 273 -40.14 25.91 -86.13
N LEU A 274 -38.82 25.99 -86.35
CA LEU A 274 -38.25 26.48 -87.61
C LEU A 274 -38.66 25.62 -88.80
N PHE A 275 -38.77 24.30 -88.63
CA PHE A 275 -39.26 23.39 -89.66
C PHE A 275 -40.73 23.65 -90.01
N ILE A 276 -41.60 23.83 -89.01
CA ILE A 276 -43.01 24.18 -89.22
C ILE A 276 -43.14 25.53 -89.93
N VAL A 277 -42.37 26.53 -89.51
CA VAL A 277 -42.33 27.85 -90.17
C VAL A 277 -41.85 27.75 -91.62
N ALA A 278 -40.82 26.95 -91.89
CA ALA A 278 -40.33 26.74 -93.25
C ALA A 278 -41.36 26.03 -94.14
N ILE A 279 -42.03 24.98 -93.65
CA ILE A 279 -43.11 24.29 -94.38
C ILE A 279 -44.28 25.22 -94.67
N THR A 280 -44.74 25.98 -93.67
CA THR A 280 -45.84 26.94 -93.85
C THR A 280 -45.47 28.05 -94.84
N GLY A 281 -44.22 28.52 -94.83
CA GLY A 281 -43.69 29.46 -95.82
C GLY A 281 -43.66 28.87 -97.24
N ILE A 282 -43.19 27.64 -97.40
CA ILE A 282 -43.22 26.94 -98.71
C ILE A 282 -44.67 26.79 -99.20
N MET A 283 -45.60 26.40 -98.31
CA MET A 283 -47.02 26.28 -98.65
C MET A 283 -47.62 27.63 -99.08
N ALA A 284 -47.30 28.72 -98.39
CA ALA A 284 -47.77 30.05 -98.75
C ALA A 284 -47.26 30.50 -100.13
N ILE A 285 -45.97 30.28 -100.42
CA ILE A 285 -45.38 30.57 -101.74
C ILE A 285 -46.03 29.68 -102.81
N ALA A 286 -46.26 28.40 -102.53
CA ALA A 286 -46.90 27.49 -103.47
C ALA A 286 -48.32 27.95 -103.84
N LEU A 287 -49.11 28.39 -102.85
CA LEU A 287 -50.48 28.87 -103.07
C LEU A 287 -50.53 30.25 -103.77
N HIS A 288 -49.66 31.18 -103.40
CA HIS A 288 -49.69 32.54 -103.93
C HIS A 288 -48.98 32.68 -105.29
N GLU A 289 -47.83 32.02 -105.45
CA GLU A 289 -46.95 32.20 -106.62
C GLU A 289 -47.02 31.05 -107.62
N LEU A 290 -47.20 29.81 -107.17
CA LEU A 290 -47.11 28.63 -108.06
C LEU A 290 -48.48 28.21 -108.61
N LEU A 291 -49.53 28.24 -107.79
CA LEU A 291 -50.89 27.89 -108.17
C LEU A 291 -51.43 28.73 -109.36
N PRO A 292 -51.31 30.07 -109.39
CA PRO A 292 -51.78 30.85 -110.55
C PRO A 292 -50.96 30.61 -111.83
N LEU A 293 -49.70 30.18 -111.73
CA LEU A 293 -48.90 29.81 -112.91
C LEU A 293 -49.32 28.48 -113.51
N LEU A 294 -49.73 27.51 -112.69
CA LEU A 294 -50.25 26.23 -113.16
C LEU A 294 -51.61 26.37 -113.84
N GLN A 295 -52.37 27.41 -113.50
CA GLN A 295 -53.65 27.74 -114.13
C GLN A 295 -53.49 28.59 -115.41
N ALA A 296 -52.30 29.12 -115.70
CA ALA A 296 -52.03 29.91 -116.90
C ALA A 296 -51.81 29.02 -118.14
N ALA A 297 -52.42 29.39 -119.27
CA ALA A 297 -52.41 28.57 -120.49
C ALA A 297 -51.01 28.39 -121.14
N ALA A 298 -50.05 29.27 -120.86
CA ALA A 298 -48.67 29.17 -121.33
C ALA A 298 -47.69 29.79 -120.29
N PRO A 299 -47.23 29.02 -119.30
CA PRO A 299 -46.32 29.54 -118.29
C PRO A 299 -44.93 29.82 -118.90
N SER A 300 -44.38 31.01 -118.69
CA SER A 300 -43.02 31.32 -119.13
C SER A 300 -42.01 30.50 -118.30
N PRO A 301 -41.11 29.71 -118.91
CA PRO A 301 -40.14 28.88 -118.18
C PRO A 301 -39.23 29.68 -117.24
N VAL A 302 -38.91 30.92 -117.62
CA VAL A 302 -38.06 31.83 -116.82
C VAL A 302 -38.77 32.25 -115.52
N ALA A 303 -40.07 32.57 -115.55
CA ALA A 303 -40.80 32.93 -114.33
C ALA A 303 -40.95 31.76 -113.35
N VAL A 304 -41.12 30.54 -113.87
CA VAL A 304 -41.12 29.32 -113.07
C VAL A 304 -39.74 29.13 -112.40
N ALA A 305 -38.65 29.25 -113.16
CA ALA A 305 -37.29 29.11 -112.63
C ALA A 305 -36.95 30.15 -111.53
N ILE A 306 -37.32 31.43 -111.72
CA ILE A 306 -37.09 32.48 -110.72
C ILE A 306 -37.87 32.19 -109.44
N ARG A 307 -39.12 31.73 -109.53
CA ARG A 307 -39.95 31.42 -108.35
C ARG A 307 -39.45 30.17 -107.60
N PHE A 308 -38.94 29.17 -108.31
CA PHE A 308 -38.22 28.05 -107.69
C PHE A 308 -36.94 28.51 -106.98
N LEU A 309 -36.19 29.44 -107.58
CA LEU A 309 -34.98 30.01 -106.96
C LEU A 309 -35.32 30.81 -105.68
N VAL A 310 -36.46 31.53 -105.67
CA VAL A 310 -36.97 32.23 -104.48
C VAL A 310 -37.43 31.25 -103.39
N ALA A 311 -38.02 30.11 -103.75
CA ALA A 311 -38.42 29.06 -102.79
C ALA A 311 -37.25 28.18 -102.31
N SER A 312 -36.13 28.13 -103.05
CA SER A 312 -35.01 27.24 -102.78
C SER A 312 -34.37 27.41 -101.38
N PRO A 313 -34.15 28.63 -100.85
CA PRO A 313 -33.65 28.81 -99.49
C PRO A 313 -34.60 28.26 -98.42
N LEU A 314 -35.91 28.36 -98.62
CA LEU A 314 -36.92 27.82 -97.70
C LEU A 314 -36.96 26.29 -97.73
N VAL A 315 -36.84 25.69 -98.93
CA VAL A 315 -36.71 24.23 -99.09
C VAL A 315 -35.44 23.72 -98.41
N TRP A 316 -34.31 24.42 -98.58
CA TRP A 316 -33.06 24.09 -97.88
C TRP A 316 -33.21 24.23 -96.37
N LEU A 317 -33.82 25.32 -95.89
CA LEU A 317 -34.07 25.54 -94.47
C LEU A 317 -34.97 24.46 -93.87
N ALA A 318 -36.05 24.06 -94.56
CA ALA A 318 -36.93 22.99 -94.10
C ALA A 318 -36.18 21.65 -93.98
N TRP A 319 -35.42 21.27 -95.01
CA TRP A 319 -34.61 20.05 -94.98
C TRP A 319 -33.55 20.09 -93.87
N PHE A 320 -32.84 21.22 -93.73
CA PHE A 320 -31.81 21.39 -92.71
C PHE A 320 -32.40 21.33 -91.31
N ALA A 321 -33.52 22.03 -91.07
CA ALA A 321 -34.22 22.01 -89.79
C ALA A 321 -34.75 20.61 -89.45
N ALA A 322 -35.28 19.85 -90.42
CA ALA A 322 -35.72 18.47 -90.20
C ALA A 322 -34.57 17.55 -89.76
N ARG A 323 -33.38 17.70 -90.38
CA ARG A 323 -32.18 16.94 -89.99
C ARG A 323 -31.68 17.31 -88.61
N GLN A 324 -31.56 18.60 -88.33
CA GLN A 324 -31.11 19.07 -87.03
C GLN A 324 -32.08 18.67 -85.91
N TYR A 325 -33.39 18.69 -86.17
CA TYR A 325 -34.41 18.13 -85.29
C TYR A 325 -34.15 16.63 -85.01
N GLY A 326 -34.01 15.81 -86.05
CA GLY A 326 -33.77 14.37 -85.88
C GLY A 326 -32.47 14.05 -85.13
N HIS A 327 -31.40 14.80 -85.41
CA HIS A 327 -30.11 14.68 -84.75
C HIS A 327 -30.19 15.02 -83.25
N THR A 328 -30.73 16.20 -82.93
CA THR A 328 -30.83 16.68 -81.55
C THR A 328 -31.84 15.88 -80.72
N LEU A 329 -32.91 15.37 -81.31
CA LEU A 329 -33.86 14.47 -80.66
C LEU A 329 -33.21 13.14 -80.26
N ARG A 330 -32.44 12.50 -81.16
CA ARG A 330 -31.75 11.23 -80.87
C ARG A 330 -30.74 11.37 -79.74
N ILE A 331 -29.97 12.46 -79.74
CA ILE A 331 -29.04 12.75 -78.64
C ILE A 331 -29.83 13.01 -77.35
N SER A 332 -30.92 13.78 -77.41
CA SER A 332 -31.76 14.03 -76.24
C SER A 332 -32.29 12.74 -75.61
N GLU A 333 -32.69 11.76 -76.42
CA GLU A 333 -33.18 10.46 -75.95
C GLU A 333 -32.07 9.60 -75.33
N ASP A 334 -30.86 9.61 -75.91
CA ASP A 334 -29.69 8.97 -75.30
C ASP A 334 -29.37 9.54 -73.92
N TYR A 335 -29.42 10.86 -73.76
CA TYR A 335 -29.25 11.51 -72.46
C TYR A 335 -30.41 11.23 -71.49
N ALA A 336 -31.63 11.03 -71.98
CA ALA A 336 -32.77 10.61 -71.16
C ALA A 336 -32.56 9.19 -70.62
N PHE A 337 -32.06 8.28 -71.47
CA PHE A 337 -31.69 6.93 -71.05
C PHE A 337 -30.55 6.95 -70.03
N LYS A 338 -29.50 7.76 -70.24
CA LYS A 338 -28.38 7.93 -69.31
C LYS A 338 -28.81 8.53 -67.96
N GLU A 339 -29.72 9.50 -67.95
CA GLU A 339 -30.34 10.04 -66.73
C GLU A 339 -31.07 8.94 -65.94
N ALA A 340 -31.96 8.19 -66.60
CA ALA A 340 -32.72 7.11 -65.96
C ALA A 340 -31.80 5.97 -65.46
N ALA A 341 -30.80 5.58 -66.25
CA ALA A 341 -29.81 4.58 -65.88
C ALA A 341 -28.93 5.03 -64.70
N ALA A 342 -28.57 6.31 -64.61
CA ALA A 342 -27.83 6.87 -63.47
C ALA A 342 -28.65 6.86 -62.18
N MET A 343 -29.95 7.17 -62.26
CA MET A 343 -30.86 7.06 -61.11
C MET A 343 -31.05 5.59 -60.67
N ALA A 344 -31.24 4.67 -61.62
CA ALA A 344 -31.44 3.26 -61.34
C ALA A 344 -30.17 2.55 -60.82
N PHE A 345 -28.98 2.92 -61.33
CA PHE A 345 -27.69 2.38 -60.89
C PHE A 345 -27.52 2.49 -59.37
N ALA A 346 -27.96 3.60 -58.79
CA ALA A 346 -27.80 3.81 -57.37
C ALA A 346 -28.80 3.01 -56.52
N GLY A 347 -29.97 2.65 -57.06
CA GLY A 347 -30.86 1.67 -56.45
C GLY A 347 -30.26 0.27 -56.51
N TYR A 348 -29.75 -0.14 -57.68
CA TYR A 348 -29.12 -1.45 -57.85
C TYR A 348 -27.85 -1.61 -57.03
N ARG A 349 -27.03 -0.57 -56.91
CA ARG A 349 -25.82 -0.59 -56.10
C ARG A 349 -26.11 -0.99 -54.65
N ASN A 350 -27.18 -0.44 -54.06
CA ASN A 350 -27.54 -0.72 -52.67
C ASN A 350 -28.01 -2.17 -52.49
N GLU A 351 -28.70 -2.72 -53.49
CA GLU A 351 -29.19 -4.11 -53.44
C GLU A 351 -28.05 -5.13 -53.62
N VAL A 352 -27.04 -4.82 -54.43
CA VAL A 352 -25.94 -5.73 -54.76
C VAL A 352 -24.65 -5.47 -53.99
N GLU A 353 -24.66 -4.58 -52.98
CA GLU A 353 -23.46 -4.20 -52.22
C GLU A 353 -22.82 -5.39 -51.49
N SER A 354 -23.62 -6.40 -51.13
CA SER A 354 -23.18 -7.63 -50.46
C SER A 354 -22.57 -8.69 -51.40
N ASP A 355 -22.77 -8.59 -52.72
CA ASP A 355 -22.26 -9.53 -53.72
C ASP A 355 -21.19 -8.86 -54.60
N ALA A 356 -19.94 -9.26 -54.38
CA ALA A 356 -18.78 -8.68 -55.06
C ALA A 356 -18.78 -8.91 -56.58
N ASP A 357 -19.31 -10.04 -57.06
CA ASP A 357 -19.35 -10.38 -58.49
C ASP A 357 -20.43 -9.56 -59.20
N MET A 358 -21.63 -9.44 -58.59
CA MET A 358 -22.69 -8.57 -59.11
C MET A 358 -22.29 -7.09 -59.10
N LEU A 359 -21.61 -6.63 -58.05
CA LEU A 359 -21.11 -5.25 -57.96
C LEU A 359 -20.09 -4.94 -59.06
N LYS A 360 -19.22 -5.90 -59.41
CA LYS A 360 -18.27 -5.76 -60.51
C LYS A 360 -18.97 -5.65 -61.86
N LEU A 361 -19.93 -6.52 -62.13
CA LEU A 361 -20.74 -6.48 -63.36
C LEU A 361 -21.52 -5.15 -63.48
N LEU A 362 -22.09 -4.68 -62.38
CA LEU A 362 -22.80 -3.40 -62.33
C LEU A 362 -21.88 -2.23 -62.66
N ARG A 363 -20.66 -2.20 -62.11
CA ARG A 363 -19.63 -1.17 -62.39
C ARG A 363 -19.18 -1.20 -63.85
N GLU A 364 -18.89 -2.38 -64.40
CA GLU A 364 -18.50 -2.53 -65.80
C GLU A 364 -19.62 -2.08 -66.76
N SER A 365 -20.88 -2.44 -66.45
CA SER A 365 -22.06 -2.01 -67.20
C SER A 365 -22.24 -0.49 -67.15
N ALA A 366 -22.09 0.13 -65.97
CA ALA A 366 -22.19 1.58 -65.80
C ALA A 366 -21.09 2.34 -66.56
N ILE A 367 -19.84 1.86 -66.53
CA ILE A 367 -18.74 2.46 -67.29
C ILE A 367 -19.04 2.42 -68.80
N ARG A 368 -19.54 1.28 -69.31
CA ARG A 368 -19.90 1.14 -70.73
C ARG A 368 -21.10 2.01 -71.11
N SER A 369 -22.11 2.11 -70.26
CA SER A 369 -23.34 2.86 -70.53
C SER A 369 -23.13 4.37 -70.45
N PHE A 370 -22.44 4.86 -69.43
CA PHE A 370 -22.19 6.30 -69.24
C PHE A 370 -21.01 6.83 -70.07
N GLY A 371 -20.03 5.97 -70.39
CA GLY A 371 -18.82 6.34 -71.14
C GLY A 371 -18.95 6.32 -72.66
N SER A 372 -20.07 5.86 -73.22
CA SER A 372 -20.29 5.83 -74.67
C SER A 372 -20.42 7.24 -75.25
N ASN A 373 -19.68 7.53 -76.32
CA ASN A 373 -19.69 8.85 -76.94
C ASN A 373 -21.01 9.09 -77.70
N PRO A 374 -21.75 10.18 -77.44
CA PRO A 374 -22.97 10.51 -78.18
C PRO A 374 -22.77 10.64 -79.69
N THR A 375 -21.55 10.91 -80.18
CA THR A 375 -21.25 11.03 -81.61
C THR A 375 -21.38 9.72 -82.38
N ASP A 376 -21.29 8.59 -81.71
CA ASP A 376 -21.41 7.27 -82.35
C ASP A 376 -22.83 7.03 -82.89
N LEU A 377 -23.83 7.72 -82.33
CA LEU A 377 -25.22 7.69 -82.83
C LEU A 377 -25.41 8.55 -84.09
N LEU A 378 -24.52 9.52 -84.30
CA LEU A 378 -24.60 10.47 -85.41
C LEU A 378 -23.90 9.91 -86.65
N LEU A 379 -22.75 9.24 -86.46
CA LEU A 379 -21.94 8.62 -87.52
C LEU A 379 -22.63 7.43 -88.22
N LYS A 380 -23.70 6.87 -87.63
CA LYS A 380 -24.45 5.73 -88.21
C LYS A 380 -25.30 6.11 -89.43
N HIS A 381 -25.49 7.40 -89.71
CA HIS A 381 -26.25 7.85 -90.88
C HIS A 381 -25.38 8.80 -91.73
N PRO A 382 -25.10 8.48 -92.99
CA PRO A 382 -24.31 9.37 -93.86
C PRO A 382 -25.06 10.69 -94.10
N ASP A 383 -24.41 11.81 -93.77
CA ASP A 383 -24.95 13.14 -93.96
C ASP A 383 -24.86 13.55 -95.44
N ALA A 384 -25.95 13.39 -96.19
CA ALA A 384 -26.07 13.99 -97.53
C ALA A 384 -25.82 15.52 -97.49
N ALA A 385 -25.07 16.05 -98.45
CA ALA A 385 -24.60 17.44 -98.45
C ALA A 385 -25.67 18.50 -98.79
N SER A 386 -26.77 18.13 -99.48
CA SER A 386 -27.84 19.07 -99.82
C SER A 386 -29.18 18.36 -100.06
N PRO A 387 -30.32 19.08 -100.02
CA PRO A 387 -31.64 18.51 -100.28
C PRO A 387 -31.74 17.89 -101.68
N LEU A 388 -31.16 18.56 -102.69
CA LEU A 388 -31.13 18.07 -104.07
C LEU A 388 -30.22 16.84 -104.20
N HIS A 389 -29.10 16.82 -103.49
CA HIS A 389 -28.20 15.67 -103.48
C HIS A 389 -28.90 14.44 -102.86
N GLU A 390 -29.59 14.60 -101.73
CA GLU A 390 -30.33 13.50 -101.10
C GLU A 390 -31.52 13.02 -101.96
N ALA A 391 -32.26 13.95 -102.57
CA ALA A 391 -33.35 13.60 -103.47
C ALA A 391 -32.86 12.88 -104.72
N LEU A 392 -31.74 13.35 -105.30
CA LEU A 392 -31.11 12.72 -106.46
C LEU A 392 -30.56 11.35 -106.11
N GLU A 393 -29.86 11.20 -104.98
CA GLU A 393 -29.33 9.92 -104.50
C GLU A 393 -30.45 8.91 -104.26
N LYS A 394 -31.51 9.29 -103.53
CA LYS A 394 -32.69 8.43 -103.31
C LYS A 394 -33.46 8.12 -104.59
N ALA A 395 -33.50 9.04 -105.55
CA ALA A 395 -34.13 8.80 -106.85
C ALA A 395 -33.29 7.86 -107.72
N LEU A 396 -31.96 8.04 -107.71
CA LEU A 396 -31.00 7.20 -108.45
C LEU A 396 -30.94 5.78 -107.89
N GLU A 397 -31.04 5.63 -106.57
CA GLU A 397 -31.12 4.32 -105.89
C GLU A 397 -32.43 3.58 -106.20
N LYS A 398 -33.51 4.32 -106.50
CA LYS A 398 -34.84 3.77 -106.84
C LYS A 398 -35.07 3.50 -108.33
N LEU A 399 -34.22 4.00 -109.22
CA LEU A 399 -34.38 3.85 -110.68
C LEU A 399 -33.42 2.79 -111.23
N GLU A 400 -33.92 1.84 -112.04
CA GLU A 400 -33.05 0.85 -112.66
C GLU A 400 -32.14 1.50 -113.74
N PRO A 401 -30.87 1.06 -113.88
CA PRO A 401 -29.88 1.70 -114.76
C PRO A 401 -30.30 1.85 -116.23
N LYS A 402 -31.21 1.00 -116.72
CA LYS A 402 -31.66 1.00 -118.12
C LYS A 402 -32.66 2.11 -118.44
N GLU A 403 -33.47 2.53 -117.47
CA GLU A 403 -34.47 3.59 -117.66
C GLU A 403 -33.82 4.98 -117.65
N ILE A 404 -32.75 5.15 -116.87
CA ILE A 404 -31.95 6.37 -116.78
C ILE A 404 -31.28 6.69 -118.13
N ILE A 405 -30.71 5.68 -118.79
CA ILE A 405 -30.08 5.83 -120.11
C ILE A 405 -31.11 6.14 -121.19
N GLY A 406 -32.31 5.53 -121.13
CA GLY A 406 -33.42 5.82 -122.04
C GLY A 406 -33.97 7.25 -121.88
N ALA A 407 -34.10 7.74 -120.64
CA ALA A 407 -34.54 9.10 -120.35
C ALA A 407 -33.50 10.15 -120.76
N LEU A 408 -32.21 9.91 -120.52
CA LEU A 408 -31.13 10.82 -120.94
C LEU A 408 -30.99 10.89 -122.46
N THR A 409 -31.08 9.77 -123.17
CA THR A 409 -30.98 9.75 -124.64
C THR A 409 -32.17 10.43 -125.32
N THR A 410 -33.37 10.29 -124.78
CA THR A 410 -34.57 11.01 -125.28
C THR A 410 -34.53 12.51 -125.01
N LEU A 411 -33.97 12.95 -123.88
CA LEU A 411 -33.81 14.36 -123.53
C LEU A 411 -32.69 15.03 -124.37
N VAL A 412 -31.60 14.32 -124.66
CA VAL A 412 -30.56 14.79 -125.60
C VAL A 412 -31.12 14.89 -127.03
N ALA A 413 -31.94 13.92 -127.45
CA ALA A 413 -32.57 13.93 -128.76
C ALA A 413 -33.63 15.06 -128.93
N SER A 414 -34.32 15.46 -127.86
CA SER A 414 -35.29 16.57 -127.90
C SER A 414 -34.60 17.94 -127.94
N ILE A 415 -33.47 18.11 -127.24
CA ILE A 415 -32.65 19.33 -127.30
C ILE A 415 -32.02 19.51 -128.69
N GLN A 416 -31.59 18.43 -129.36
CA GLN A 416 -31.06 18.51 -130.73
C GLN A 416 -32.13 18.85 -131.79
N LYS A 417 -33.42 18.59 -131.54
CA LYS A 417 -34.52 18.89 -132.46
C LYS A 417 -35.11 20.31 -132.30
N GLY A 418 -34.87 20.99 -131.19
CA GLY A 418 -35.36 22.36 -130.94
C GLY A 418 -34.45 23.48 -131.42
N GLY A 419 -33.31 23.17 -132.05
CA GLY A 419 -32.29 24.11 -132.50
C GLY A 419 -32.13 24.22 -134.01
N ARG A 420 -33.21 24.10 -134.79
CA ARG A 420 -33.26 24.46 -136.23
C ARG A 420 -34.46 25.31 -136.54
#